data_AF-A0A1Y1CL26-F1
#
_entry.id   AF-A0A1Y1CL26-F1
#
_cell.length_a   1.000
_cell.length_b   1.000
_cell.length_c   1.000
_cell.angle_alpha   90.00
_cell.angle_beta   90.00
_cell.angle_gamma   90.00
#
_symmetry.space_group_name_H-M   'P 1'
#
loop_
_entity.id
_entity.type
_entity.pdbx_description
1 polymer ?
#
loop_
_entity_poly.entity_id
_entity_poly.type
_entity_poly.pdbx_seq_one_letter_code
_entity_poly.pdbx_strand_id
1 'polypeptide(L)'
;MRNIIYLGSLLVVLVFAISCDEEEWEAADIEKVPVYAITDIQGKSAPHAIDVYRNNDFMIEFKNANVAVFYDIASYLDHSTDTTYQFTYSMQRPALTTLGADTLITNLYEIKGTKKALNIGTLKIGEVVSLTDTIFTEHAIKINTSERYK
;
A
#
# COMPACT_ATOMS: atom_id res chain seq x y z
N MET A 1 -17.43 49.76 49.79
CA MET A 1 -16.35 49.50 48.80
C MET A 1 -15.96 48.02 48.70
N ARG A 2 -15.94 47.23 49.79
CA ARG A 2 -15.68 45.77 49.75
C ARG A 2 -16.53 44.97 48.75
N ASN A 3 -17.82 45.30 48.61
CA ASN A 3 -18.74 44.56 47.72
C ASN A 3 -18.53 44.82 46.22
N ILE A 4 -17.91 45.96 45.84
CA ILE A 4 -17.59 46.27 44.43
C ILE A 4 -16.34 45.48 43.98
N ILE A 5 -15.42 45.19 44.91
CA ILE A 5 -14.21 44.41 44.63
C ILE A 5 -14.56 42.95 44.30
N TYR A 6 -15.53 42.36 45.03
CA TYR A 6 -16.00 40.99 44.75
C TYR A 6 -16.76 40.90 43.41
N LEU A 7 -17.48 41.94 43.01
CA LEU A 7 -18.18 41.98 41.73
C LEU A 7 -17.20 42.09 40.55
N GLY A 8 -16.13 42.88 40.72
CA GLY A 8 -15.05 43.00 39.73
C GLY A 8 -14.26 41.70 39.55
N SER A 9 -13.96 40.97 40.63
CA SER A 9 -13.21 39.71 40.50
C SER A 9 -14.03 38.59 39.85
N LEU A 10 -15.34 38.56 40.09
CA LEU A 10 -16.24 37.58 39.45
C LEU A 10 -16.32 37.80 37.93
N LEU A 11 -16.36 39.06 37.49
CA LEU A 11 -16.40 39.43 36.08
C LEU A 11 -15.10 39.00 35.36
N VAL A 12 -13.94 39.17 36.01
CA VAL A 12 -12.64 38.78 35.44
C VAL A 12 -12.54 37.27 35.28
N VAL A 13 -13.01 36.47 36.26
CA VAL A 13 -13.01 34.99 36.16
C VAL A 13 -13.94 34.50 35.04
N LEU A 14 -15.04 35.20 34.78
CA LEU A 14 -15.97 34.82 33.71
C LEU A 14 -15.37 35.01 32.31
N VAL A 15 -14.53 36.04 32.10
CA VAL A 15 -13.91 36.33 30.79
C VAL A 15 -12.84 35.30 30.41
N PHE A 16 -12.12 34.74 31.39
CA PHE A 16 -11.14 33.68 31.14
C PHE A 16 -11.75 32.30 30.83
N ALA A 17 -13.04 32.09 31.14
CA ALA A 17 -13.72 30.83 30.84
C ALA A 17 -14.22 30.73 29.38
N ILE A 18 -14.21 31.84 28.63
CA ILE A 18 -14.72 31.91 27.25
C ILE A 18 -13.60 31.89 26.20
N SER A 19 -12.34 32.03 26.61
CA SER A 19 -11.18 31.98 25.69
C SER A 19 -10.62 30.57 25.51
N CYS A 20 -11.41 29.54 25.84
CA CYS A 20 -11.10 28.17 25.48
C CYS A 20 -11.61 27.95 24.06
N ASP A 21 -10.92 28.56 23.08
CA ASP A 21 -11.14 28.23 21.67
C ASP A 21 -10.75 26.75 21.51
N GLU A 22 -11.72 25.91 21.12
CA GLU A 22 -11.42 24.54 20.74
C GLU A 22 -10.48 24.61 19.53
N GLU A 23 -9.25 24.15 19.72
CA GLU A 23 -8.28 23.99 18.63
C GLU A 23 -8.86 22.94 17.67
N GLU A 24 -9.51 23.39 16.60
CA GLU A 24 -10.01 22.55 15.51
C GLU A 24 -8.80 21.94 14.79
N TRP A 25 -8.45 20.72 15.17
CA TRP A 25 -7.48 19.92 14.43
C TRP A 25 -8.06 19.63 13.06
N GLU A 26 -7.34 19.98 12.00
CA GLU A 26 -7.72 19.54 10.65
C GLU A 26 -7.82 18.02 10.65
N ALA A 27 -8.99 17.52 10.26
CA ALA A 27 -9.19 16.08 10.14
C ALA A 27 -8.15 15.54 9.15
N ALA A 28 -7.39 14.53 9.57
CA ALA A 28 -6.43 13.90 8.68
C ALA A 28 -7.17 13.38 7.44
N ASP A 29 -6.68 13.74 6.26
CA ASP A 29 -7.22 13.31 4.96
C ASP A 29 -6.88 11.83 4.71
N ILE A 30 -7.52 10.96 5.50
CA ILE A 30 -7.33 9.51 5.47
C ILE A 30 -8.52 8.93 4.71
N GLU A 31 -8.29 8.62 3.44
CA GLU A 31 -9.26 7.92 2.60
C GLU A 31 -8.92 6.44 2.43
N LYS A 32 -9.95 5.64 2.19
CA LYS A 32 -9.79 4.25 1.78
C LYS A 32 -9.62 4.18 0.28
N VAL A 33 -8.62 3.44 -0.17
CA VAL A 33 -8.34 3.22 -1.59
C VAL A 33 -8.44 1.74 -1.96
N PRO A 34 -8.84 1.42 -3.20
CA PRO A 34 -8.96 0.04 -3.63
C PRO A 34 -7.58 -0.60 -3.85
N VAL A 35 -7.44 -1.83 -3.35
CA VAL A 35 -6.21 -2.63 -3.38
C VAL A 35 -6.51 -4.02 -3.93
N TYR A 36 -5.65 -4.51 -4.81
CA TYR A 36 -5.59 -5.92 -5.16
C TYR A 36 -4.71 -6.67 -4.15
N ALA A 37 -5.35 -7.45 -3.28
CA ALA A 37 -4.70 -8.30 -2.31
C ALA A 37 -4.42 -9.69 -2.93
N ILE A 38 -3.15 -9.95 -3.20
CA ILE A 38 -2.62 -11.20 -3.74
C ILE A 38 -2.15 -12.05 -2.56
N THR A 39 -2.80 -13.19 -2.37
CA THR A 39 -2.63 -14.08 -1.21
C THR A 39 -2.46 -15.53 -1.64
N ASP A 40 -2.19 -16.41 -0.69
CA ASP A 40 -1.99 -17.85 -0.92
C ASP A 40 -0.97 -18.13 -2.05
N ILE A 41 0.10 -17.34 -2.11
CA ILE A 41 1.12 -17.43 -3.16
C ILE A 41 1.92 -18.71 -2.96
N GLN A 42 1.80 -19.65 -3.91
CA GLN A 42 2.45 -20.96 -3.83
C GLN A 42 3.80 -20.96 -4.54
N GLY A 43 4.85 -21.44 -3.88
CA GLY A 43 6.15 -21.68 -4.51
C GLY A 43 7.33 -21.50 -3.55
N LYS A 44 8.50 -22.00 -3.96
CA LYS A 44 9.74 -21.78 -3.22
C LYS A 44 10.19 -20.32 -3.39
N SER A 45 10.54 -19.66 -2.31
CA SER A 45 10.96 -18.24 -2.28
C SER A 45 9.90 -17.24 -2.78
N ALA A 46 8.64 -17.65 -2.84
CA ALA A 46 7.53 -16.75 -3.15
C ALA A 46 7.29 -15.77 -1.99
N PRO A 47 6.86 -14.52 -2.25
CA PRO A 47 6.34 -13.65 -1.22
C PRO A 47 5.17 -14.30 -0.48
N HIS A 48 4.94 -13.91 0.77
CA HIS A 48 3.80 -14.39 1.54
C HIS A 48 2.48 -13.81 1.02
N ALA A 49 2.46 -12.50 0.76
CA ALA A 49 1.34 -11.78 0.17
C ALA A 49 1.83 -10.50 -0.52
N ILE A 50 1.01 -9.93 -1.40
CA ILE A 50 1.28 -8.65 -2.06
C ILE A 50 0.00 -7.82 -2.11
N ASP A 51 0.06 -6.58 -1.65
CA ASP A 51 -1.01 -5.60 -1.81
C ASP A 51 -0.60 -4.58 -2.89
N VAL A 52 -1.37 -4.48 -3.98
CA VAL A 52 -1.13 -3.53 -5.08
C VAL A 52 -2.20 -2.44 -5.04
N TYR A 53 -1.78 -1.20 -4.84
CA TYR A 53 -2.67 -0.06 -4.70
C TYR A 53 -3.02 0.48 -6.08
N ARG A 54 -4.30 0.43 -6.49
CA ARG A 54 -4.66 0.66 -7.91
C ARG A 54 -4.55 2.11 -8.36
N ASN A 55 -4.72 3.04 -7.42
CA ASN A 55 -4.74 4.48 -7.67
C ASN A 55 -3.47 5.17 -7.16
N ASN A 56 -2.47 4.38 -6.73
CA ASN A 56 -1.21 4.89 -6.21
C ASN A 56 -0.08 4.07 -6.81
N ASP A 57 1.04 4.72 -7.12
CA ASP A 57 2.17 4.06 -7.78
C ASP A 57 3.04 3.27 -6.78
N PHE A 58 2.42 2.42 -5.95
CA PHE A 58 3.15 1.55 -5.03
C PHE A 58 2.48 0.20 -4.76
N MET A 59 3.30 -0.70 -4.20
CA MET A 59 2.88 -1.98 -3.64
C MET A 59 3.49 -2.23 -2.27
N ILE A 60 2.88 -3.14 -1.53
CA ILE A 60 3.42 -3.68 -0.29
C ILE A 60 3.64 -5.18 -0.48
N GLU A 61 4.88 -5.62 -0.36
CA GLU A 61 5.24 -7.03 -0.34
C GLU A 61 5.40 -7.52 1.11
N PHE A 62 4.67 -8.57 1.46
CA PHE A 62 4.82 -9.26 2.74
C PHE A 62 5.79 -10.42 2.54
N LYS A 63 6.98 -10.35 3.16
CA LYS A 63 7.95 -11.46 3.16
C LYS A 63 7.47 -12.61 4.06
N ASN A 64 6.74 -12.27 5.11
CA ASN A 64 6.02 -13.17 6.01
C ASN A 64 4.93 -12.35 6.73
N ALA A 65 4.20 -12.98 7.67
CA ALA A 65 3.11 -12.34 8.40
C ALA A 65 3.51 -11.08 9.19
N ASN A 66 4.80 -10.90 9.50
CA ASN A 66 5.30 -9.83 10.37
C ASN A 66 6.22 -8.83 9.65
N VAL A 67 6.62 -9.12 8.40
CA VAL A 67 7.61 -8.31 7.67
C VAL A 67 7.01 -7.86 6.35
N ALA A 68 6.76 -6.57 6.25
CA ALA A 68 6.28 -5.90 5.05
C ALA A 68 7.37 -4.96 4.50
N VAL A 69 7.46 -4.84 3.18
CA VAL A 69 8.34 -3.92 2.48
C VAL A 69 7.52 -3.16 1.45
N PHE A 70 7.73 -1.85 1.40
CA PHE A 70 7.10 -0.96 0.43
C PHE A 70 7.99 -0.82 -0.81
N TYR A 71 7.37 -0.80 -1.98
CA TYR A 71 8.05 -0.50 -3.23
C TYR A 71 7.20 0.41 -4.10
N ASP A 72 7.84 1.40 -4.71
CA ASP A 72 7.25 2.13 -5.82
C ASP A 72 7.12 1.20 -7.03
N ILE A 73 6.02 1.33 -7.78
CA ILE A 73 5.79 0.60 -9.01
C ILE A 73 5.79 1.55 -10.20
N ALA A 74 6.21 1.03 -11.35
CA ALA A 74 6.21 1.76 -12.60
C ALA A 74 5.52 0.95 -13.71
N SER A 75 5.06 1.65 -14.74
CA SER A 75 4.41 1.03 -15.91
C SER A 75 3.20 0.16 -15.54
N TYR A 76 2.42 0.60 -14.54
CA TYR A 76 1.20 -0.09 -14.14
C TYR A 76 0.16 -0.02 -15.27
N LEU A 77 -0.40 -1.19 -15.60
CA LEU A 77 -1.43 -1.33 -16.62
C LEU A 77 -2.48 -2.33 -16.11
N ASP A 78 -3.73 -1.88 -16.00
CA ASP A 78 -4.87 -2.69 -15.54
C ASP A 78 -5.87 -2.89 -16.68
N HIS A 79 -6.01 -4.13 -17.13
CA HIS A 79 -7.00 -4.60 -18.09
C HIS A 79 -8.04 -5.53 -17.44
N SER A 80 -8.18 -5.46 -16.11
CA SER A 80 -9.17 -6.25 -15.39
C SER A 80 -10.59 -5.87 -15.83
N THR A 81 -11.44 -6.89 -15.95
CA THR A 81 -12.86 -6.71 -16.27
C THR A 81 -13.71 -7.07 -15.06
N ASP A 82 -15.03 -7.05 -15.19
CA ASP A 82 -15.94 -7.51 -14.13
C ASP A 82 -15.79 -9.00 -13.80
N THR A 83 -15.19 -9.79 -14.71
CA THR A 83 -15.07 -11.24 -14.56
C THR A 83 -13.63 -11.74 -14.42
N THR A 84 -12.65 -10.89 -14.72
CA THR A 84 -11.23 -11.26 -14.76
C THR A 84 -10.35 -10.23 -14.05
N TYR A 85 -9.25 -10.72 -13.49
CA TYR A 85 -8.11 -9.91 -13.10
C TYR A 85 -7.07 -10.00 -14.21
N GLN A 86 -6.55 -8.87 -14.68
CA GLN A 86 -5.45 -8.83 -15.63
C GLN A 86 -4.70 -7.50 -15.47
N PHE A 87 -3.56 -7.52 -14.80
CA PHE A 87 -2.75 -6.32 -14.63
C PHE A 87 -1.27 -6.65 -14.60
N THR A 88 -0.46 -5.66 -14.97
CA THR A 88 1.00 -5.76 -15.03
C THR A 88 1.64 -4.52 -14.45
N TYR A 89 2.82 -4.67 -13.88
CA TYR A 89 3.65 -3.55 -13.44
C TYR A 89 5.12 -3.98 -13.33
N SER A 90 5.99 -3.00 -13.14
CA SER A 90 7.39 -3.21 -12.81
C SER A 90 7.69 -2.61 -11.44
N MET A 91 8.68 -3.16 -10.76
CA MET A 91 9.23 -2.56 -9.54
C MET A 91 10.75 -2.70 -9.53
N GLN A 92 11.42 -1.82 -8.80
CA GLN A 92 12.86 -1.89 -8.60
C GLN A 92 13.19 -2.20 -7.14
N ARG A 93 14.18 -3.06 -6.93
CA ARG A 93 14.71 -3.36 -5.59
C ARG A 93 16.23 -3.35 -5.58
N PRO A 94 16.84 -2.96 -4.46
CA PRO A 94 18.28 -3.08 -4.30
C PRO A 94 18.66 -4.56 -4.21
N ALA A 95 19.77 -4.91 -4.88
CA ALA A 95 20.40 -6.20 -4.77
C ALA A 95 21.91 -6.02 -4.56
N LEU A 96 22.43 -6.81 -3.60
CA LEU A 96 23.85 -6.89 -3.33
C LEU A 96 24.51 -7.76 -4.40
N THR A 97 25.44 -7.15 -5.15
CA THR A 97 26.28 -7.91 -6.08
C THR A 97 27.43 -8.58 -5.34
N THR A 98 28.05 -9.58 -5.98
CA THR A 98 29.27 -10.24 -5.48
C THR A 98 30.45 -9.27 -5.31
N LEU A 99 30.38 -8.09 -5.94
CA LEU A 99 31.36 -7.01 -5.81
C LEU A 99 31.03 -6.02 -4.69
N GLY A 100 29.94 -6.24 -3.94
CA GLY A 100 29.50 -5.37 -2.84
C GLY A 100 28.90 -4.03 -3.30
N ALA A 101 28.71 -3.83 -4.60
CA ALA A 101 27.98 -2.68 -5.13
C ALA A 101 26.47 -2.97 -5.10
N ASP A 102 25.70 -1.98 -4.65
CA ASP A 102 24.24 -2.00 -4.77
C ASP A 102 23.86 -1.77 -6.23
N THR A 103 23.10 -2.71 -6.78
CA THR A 103 22.46 -2.56 -8.10
C THR A 103 20.96 -2.61 -7.96
N LEU A 104 20.24 -1.90 -8.82
CA LEU A 104 18.79 -2.00 -8.91
C LEU A 104 18.43 -3.16 -9.83
N ILE A 105 17.75 -4.16 -9.28
CA ILE A 105 17.09 -5.19 -10.07
C ILE A 105 15.69 -4.72 -10.41
N THR A 106 15.32 -4.85 -11.68
CA THR A 106 13.95 -4.63 -12.13
C THR A 106 13.22 -5.96 -12.17
N ASN A 107 12.11 -6.04 -11.45
CA ASN A 107 11.19 -7.17 -11.50
C ASN A 107 9.93 -6.79 -12.27
N LEU A 108 9.47 -7.69 -13.13
CA LEU A 108 8.24 -7.55 -13.90
C LEU A 108 7.17 -8.47 -13.31
N TYR A 109 6.00 -7.91 -13.02
CA TYR A 109 4.89 -8.64 -12.43
C TYR A 109 3.77 -8.75 -13.47
N GLU A 110 3.33 -9.97 -13.76
CA GLU A 110 2.12 -10.22 -14.54
C GLU A 110 1.12 -11.01 -13.71
N ILE A 111 -0.06 -10.44 -13.50
CA ILE A 111 -1.12 -11.06 -12.71
C ILE A 111 -2.31 -11.31 -13.63
N LYS A 112 -2.79 -12.55 -13.64
CA LYS A 112 -4.00 -12.95 -14.36
C LYS A 112 -4.85 -13.85 -13.47
N GLY A 113 -6.17 -13.70 -13.50
CA GLY A 113 -7.06 -14.55 -12.72
C GLY A 113 -8.53 -14.37 -13.07
N THR A 114 -9.39 -15.13 -12.39
CA THR A 114 -10.85 -15.05 -12.56
C THR A 114 -11.50 -14.55 -11.28
N LYS A 115 -12.50 -13.67 -11.40
CA LYS A 115 -13.31 -13.17 -10.26
C LYS A 115 -14.43 -14.14 -9.84
N LYS A 116 -14.26 -15.43 -10.15
CA LYS A 116 -15.22 -16.49 -9.79
C LYS A 116 -15.11 -16.82 -8.29
N ALA A 117 -15.97 -17.70 -7.78
CA ALA A 117 -16.11 -18.03 -6.35
C ALA A 117 -14.80 -18.32 -5.58
N LEU A 118 -13.72 -18.72 -6.26
CA LEU A 118 -12.43 -19.04 -5.63
C LEU A 118 -11.34 -17.98 -5.85
N ASN A 119 -11.58 -16.96 -6.67
CA ASN A 119 -10.66 -15.85 -6.93
C ASN A 119 -9.22 -16.29 -7.30
N ILE A 120 -9.10 -17.42 -7.99
CA ILE A 120 -7.81 -18.01 -8.33
C ILE A 120 -7.17 -17.33 -9.54
N GLY A 121 -5.84 -17.30 -9.53
CA GLY A 121 -5.04 -16.75 -10.61
C GLY A 121 -3.61 -17.25 -10.62
N THR A 122 -2.84 -16.58 -11.46
CA THR A 122 -1.43 -16.80 -11.70
C THR A 122 -0.70 -15.47 -11.49
N LEU A 123 0.36 -15.50 -10.69
CA LEU A 123 1.36 -14.45 -10.58
C LEU A 123 2.62 -14.92 -11.30
N LYS A 124 3.09 -14.15 -12.28
CA LYS A 124 4.42 -14.30 -12.86
C LYS A 124 5.32 -13.19 -12.37
N ILE A 125 6.48 -13.56 -11.82
CA ILE A 125 7.53 -12.63 -11.43
C ILE A 125 8.71 -12.87 -12.35
N GLY A 126 8.98 -11.90 -13.21
CA GLY A 126 10.12 -11.83 -14.09
C GLY A 126 11.26 -11.08 -13.43
N GLU A 127 12.48 -11.57 -13.57
CA GLU A 127 13.69 -10.77 -13.31
C GLU A 127 14.30 -10.37 -14.66
N VAL A 128 14.50 -9.07 -14.87
CA VAL A 128 15.10 -8.56 -16.11
C VAL A 128 16.61 -8.78 -16.03
N VAL A 129 17.10 -9.75 -16.79
CA VAL A 129 18.52 -10.14 -16.82
C VAL A 129 19.27 -9.38 -17.93
N SER A 130 18.58 -9.10 -19.05
CA SER A 130 19.10 -8.31 -20.17
C SER A 130 17.95 -7.52 -20.82
N LEU A 131 18.26 -6.66 -21.80
CA LEU A 131 17.23 -5.92 -22.56
C LEU A 131 16.24 -6.82 -23.30
N THR A 132 16.58 -8.09 -23.52
CA THR A 132 15.76 -9.05 -24.27
C THR A 132 15.38 -10.28 -23.47
N ASP A 133 16.05 -10.54 -22.34
CA ASP A 133 15.85 -11.76 -21.55
C ASP A 133 15.24 -11.43 -20.20
N THR A 134 14.02 -11.95 -20.00
CA THR A 134 13.36 -11.98 -18.70
C THR A 134 13.03 -13.42 -18.37
N ILE A 135 13.48 -13.89 -17.20
CA ILE A 135 13.14 -15.22 -16.72
C ILE A 135 11.97 -15.08 -15.75
N PHE A 136 10.84 -15.68 -16.08
CA PHE A 136 9.64 -15.66 -15.25
C PHE A 136 9.55 -16.90 -14.37
N THR A 137 9.28 -16.67 -13.09
CA THR A 137 8.79 -17.69 -12.16
C THR A 137 7.29 -17.53 -12.00
N GLU A 138 6.56 -18.64 -12.07
CA GLU A 138 5.09 -18.65 -11.99
C GLU A 138 4.60 -19.22 -10.66
N HIS A 139 3.59 -18.57 -10.08
CA HIS A 139 2.99 -18.92 -8.80
C HIS A 139 1.46 -18.98 -8.94
N ALA A 140 0.85 -20.01 -8.36
CA ALA A 140 -0.60 -20.02 -8.14
C ALA A 140 -0.95 -19.07 -6.98
N ILE A 141 -2.03 -18.30 -7.13
CA ILE A 141 -2.43 -17.26 -6.20
C ILE A 141 -3.94 -17.19 -6.01
N LYS A 142 -4.38 -16.46 -4.99
CA LYS A 142 -5.72 -15.87 -4.88
C LYS A 142 -5.66 -14.35 -4.95
N ILE A 143 -6.63 -13.73 -5.62
CA ILE A 143 -6.71 -12.28 -5.82
C ILE A 143 -8.04 -11.76 -5.30
N ASN A 144 -8.01 -10.90 -4.28
CA ASN A 144 -9.21 -10.24 -3.78
C ASN A 144 -9.10 -8.73 -3.97
N THR A 145 -10.23 -8.08 -4.24
CA THR A 145 -10.31 -6.62 -4.15
C THR A 145 -10.68 -6.27 -2.71
N SER A 146 -9.91 -5.39 -2.09
CA SER A 146 -10.16 -4.88 -0.74
C SER A 146 -9.94 -3.38 -0.70
N GLU A 147 -10.29 -2.75 0.42
CA GLU A 147 -10.02 -1.35 0.67
C GLU A 147 -9.04 -1.20 1.83
N ARG A 148 -8.01 -0.39 1.64
CA ARG A 148 -6.99 -0.09 2.66
C ARG A 148 -6.87 1.41 2.83
N TYR A 149 -6.48 1.85 4.01
CA TYR A 149 -6.10 3.24 4.23
C TYR A 149 -4.80 3.55 3.49
N LYS A 150 -4.71 4.77 2.97
CA LYS A 150 -3.50 5.37 2.43
C LYS A 150 -2.85 6.25 3.49
#